data_AF-A0A2T4I837-F1
#
_entry.id   AF-A0A2T4I837-F1
#
_cell.length_a   1.000
_cell.length_b   1.000
_cell.length_c   1.000
_cell.angle_alpha   90.00
_cell.angle_beta   90.00
_cell.angle_gamma   90.00
#
_symmetry.space_group_name_H-M   'P 1'
#
loop_
_entity.id
_entity.type
_entity.pdbx_description
1 polymer ?
#
loop_
_entity_poly.entity_id
_entity_poly.type
_entity_poly.pdbx_seq_one_letter_code
_entity_poly.pdbx_strand_id
1 'polypeptide(L)' 'MLKLAKLPDRTPVKIAITVTPDLAHTLADYAAIYNRAYADKAAVADLIPAMLETFLASDRAFAKARRDVESGT' A
#
# COMPACT_ATOMS: atom_id res chain seq x y z
N MET A 1 30.44 -16.11 14.17
CA MET A 1 29.07 -16.18 13.63
C MET A 1 28.37 -14.86 13.88
N LEU A 2 27.84 -14.21 12.84
CA LEU A 2 27.01 -13.02 12.98
C LEU A 2 25.63 -13.43 13.52
N LYS A 3 25.15 -12.75 14.57
CA LYS A 3 23.81 -12.96 15.15
C LYS A 3 22.70 -12.38 14.28
N LEU A 4 23.05 -11.49 13.35
CA LEU A 4 22.10 -10.83 12.47
C LEU A 4 22.02 -11.61 11.16
N ALA A 5 20.84 -12.16 10.89
CA ALA A 5 20.51 -12.73 9.59
C ALA A 5 20.57 -11.65 8.50
N LYS A 6 20.79 -12.08 7.25
CA LYS A 6 20.74 -11.19 6.09
C LYS A 6 19.41 -10.42 6.09
N LEU A 7 19.49 -9.10 5.97
CA LEU A 7 18.29 -8.27 5.87
C LEU A 7 17.48 -8.68 4.63
N PRO A 8 16.14 -8.60 4.69
CA PRO A 8 15.31 -8.83 3.52
C PRO A 8 15.67 -7.84 2.42
N ASP A 9 15.35 -8.18 1.17
CA ASP A 9 15.43 -7.23 0.07
C ASP A 9 14.51 -6.04 0.37
N ARG A 10 15.08 -4.83 0.26
CA ARG A 10 14.41 -3.55 0.52
C ARG A 10 14.43 -2.65 -0.71
N THR A 11 14.77 -3.20 -1.87
CA THR A 11 14.81 -2.46 -3.13
C THR A 11 13.38 -2.00 -3.46
N PRO A 12 13.10 -0.69 -3.52
CA PRO A 12 11.77 -0.19 -3.86
C PRO A 12 11.40 -0.58 -5.29
N VAL A 13 10.18 -1.06 -5.49
CA VAL A 13 9.63 -1.35 -6.82
C VAL A 13 8.73 -0.19 -7.24
N LYS A 14 9.04 0.46 -8.37
CA LYS A 14 8.19 1.49 -8.96
C LYS A 14 7.10 0.85 -9.81
N ILE A 15 5.85 1.13 -9.48
CA ILE A 15 4.67 0.71 -10.25
C ILE A 15 4.02 1.97 -10.85
N ALA A 16 3.87 2.01 -12.17
CA ALA A 16 3.09 3.05 -12.85
C ALA A 16 1.65 2.57 -13.02
N ILE A 17 0.66 3.40 -12.67
CA ILE A 17 -0.76 3.09 -12.80
C ILE A 17 -1.48 4.18 -13.59
N THR A 18 -2.54 3.79 -14.30
CA THR A 18 -3.51 4.71 -14.89
C THR A 18 -4.82 4.54 -14.13
N VAL A 19 -5.43 5.66 -13.73
CA VAL A 19 -6.70 5.68 -12.99
C VAL A 19 -7.74 6.46 -13.79
N THR A 20 -9.02 6.19 -13.52
CA THR A 20 -10.11 6.98 -14.08
C THR A 20 -10.09 8.41 -13.51
N PRO A 21 -10.64 9.40 -14.22
CA PRO A 21 -10.74 10.78 -13.71
C PRO A 21 -11.46 10.85 -12.35
N ASP A 22 -12.54 10.07 -12.18
CA ASP A 22 -13.31 10.05 -10.94
C ASP A 22 -12.49 9.54 -9.75
N LEU A 23 -11.66 8.51 -9.96
CA LEU A 23 -10.77 8.01 -8.93
C LEU A 23 -9.66 9.02 -8.62
N ALA A 24 -9.13 9.72 -9.63
CA ALA A 24 -8.14 10.77 -9.42
C ALA A 24 -8.69 11.91 -8.54
N HIS A 25 -9.92 12.37 -8.79
CA HIS A 25 -10.58 13.38 -7.97
C HIS A 25 -10.81 12.87 -6.54
N THR A 26 -11.32 11.66 -6.38
CA THR A 26 -11.57 11.06 -5.07
C THR A 26 -10.28 10.94 -4.24
N LEU A 27 -9.17 10.56 -4.87
CA LEU A 27 -7.86 10.49 -4.20
C LEU A 27 -7.35 11.87 -3.79
N ALA A 28 -7.56 12.90 -4.62
CA ALA A 28 -7.18 14.27 -4.30
C ALA A 28 -7.97 14.80 -3.09
N ASP A 29 -9.28 14.56 -3.06
CA ASP A 29 -10.13 14.92 -1.91
C ASP A 29 -9.69 14.21 -0.64
N TYR A 30 -9.37 12.92 -0.72
CA TYR A 30 -8.87 12.15 0.42
C TYR A 30 -7.57 12.76 0.97
N ALA A 31 -6.61 13.09 0.10
CA ALA A 31 -5.34 13.69 0.52
C ALA A 31 -5.55 15.06 1.19
N ALA A 32 -6.48 15.88 0.67
CA ALA A 32 -6.82 17.15 1.29
C ALA A 32 -7.42 16.98 2.69
N ILE A 33 -8.32 16.00 2.87
CA ILE A 33 -8.91 15.68 4.18
C ILE A 33 -7.86 15.15 5.15
N TYR A 34 -7.00 14.23 4.70
CA TYR A 34 -5.90 13.67 5.50
C TYR A 34 -4.98 14.78 6.02
N ASN A 35 -4.52 15.65 5.12
CA ASN A 35 -3.63 16.76 5.46
C ASN A 35 -4.29 17.74 6.45
N ARG A 36 -5.59 17.99 6.30
CA ARG A 36 -6.34 18.80 7.28
C ARG A 36 -6.42 18.14 8.65
N ALA A 37 -6.65 16.82 8.69
CA ALA A 37 -6.80 16.07 9.95
C ALA A 37 -5.48 15.97 10.73
N TYR A 38 -4.36 15.83 10.03
CA TYR A 38 -3.05 15.59 10.64
C TYR A 38 -2.07 16.77 10.55
N ALA A 39 -2.52 17.94 10.04
CA ALA A 39 -1.69 19.11 9.77
C ALA A 39 -0.43 18.77 8.92
N ASP A 40 -0.62 17.91 7.92
CA ASP A 40 0.43 17.32 7.10
C ASP A 40 0.40 17.88 5.65
N LYS A 41 1.34 17.46 4.80
CA LYS A 41 1.47 17.83 3.39
C LYS A 41 1.72 16.61 2.48
N ALA A 42 1.08 15.48 2.79
CA ALA A 42 1.17 14.27 1.98
C ALA A 42 0.53 14.47 0.61
N ALA A 43 1.21 14.03 -0.44
CA ALA A 43 0.64 13.88 -1.77
C ALA A 43 -0.10 12.53 -1.88
N VAL A 44 -0.96 12.39 -2.89
CA VAL A 44 -1.65 11.12 -3.19
C VAL A 44 -0.65 9.96 -3.31
N ALA A 45 0.50 10.19 -3.97
CA ALA A 45 1.54 9.18 -4.13
C ALA A 45 2.15 8.69 -2.81
N ASP A 46 2.16 9.54 -1.78
CA ASP A 46 2.67 9.17 -0.45
C ASP A 46 1.66 8.30 0.31
N LEU A 47 0.36 8.52 0.05
CA LEU A 47 -0.74 7.81 0.72
C LEU A 47 -1.06 6.46 0.08
N ILE A 48 -0.88 6.31 -1.24
CA ILE A 48 -1.22 5.09 -1.98
C ILE A 48 -0.59 3.82 -1.37
N PRO A 49 0.70 3.77 -1.01
CA PRO A 49 1.28 2.57 -0.40
C PRO A 49 0.54 2.14 0.87
N ALA A 50 0.30 3.08 1.80
CA ALA A 50 -0.42 2.79 3.05
C ALA A 50 -1.88 2.39 2.82
N MET A 51 -2.55 3.02 1.85
CA MET A 51 -3.91 2.64 1.44
C MET A 51 -3.96 1.20 0.91
N LEU A 52 -3.03 0.83 0.03
CA LEU A 52 -2.97 -0.51 -0.56
C LEU A 52 -2.60 -1.57 0.47
N GLU A 53 -1.65 -1.29 1.36
CA GLU A 53 -1.30 -2.17 2.48
C GLU A 53 -2.50 -2.43 3.38
N THR A 54 -3.23 -1.36 3.74
CA THR A 54 -4.42 -1.45 4.59
C THR A 54 -5.52 -2.25 3.88
N PHE A 55 -5.76 -1.99 2.60
CA PHE A 55 -6.73 -2.72 1.79
C PHE A 55 -6.42 -4.22 1.76
N LEU A 56 -5.19 -4.60 1.38
CA LEU A 56 -4.77 -5.99 1.29
C LEU A 56 -4.76 -6.71 2.65
N ALA A 57 -4.39 -6.01 3.72
CA ALA A 57 -4.42 -6.56 5.07
C ALA A 57 -5.85 -6.78 5.58
N SER A 58 -6.80 -5.96 5.15
CA SER A 58 -8.22 -6.08 5.55
C SER A 58 -8.97 -7.21 4.82
N ASP A 59 -8.50 -7.63 3.65
CA ASP A 59 -9.13 -8.67 2.85
C ASP A 59 -8.77 -10.08 3.35
N ARG A 60 -9.66 -10.66 4.15
CA ARG A 60 -9.51 -12.03 4.68
C ARG A 60 -9.56 -13.11 3.60
N ALA A 61 -10.33 -12.90 2.54
CA ALA A 61 -10.43 -13.87 1.45
C ALA A 61 -9.12 -13.91 0.67
N PHE A 62 -8.57 -12.73 0.35
CA PHE A 62 -7.22 -12.61 -0.21
C PHE A 62 -6.17 -13.25 0.70
N ALA A 63 -6.20 -12.96 2.00
CA ALA A 63 -5.23 -13.54 2.94
C ALA A 63 -5.30 -15.08 2.98
N LYS A 64 -6.50 -15.68 2.86
CA LYS A 64 -6.65 -17.12 2.75
C LYS A 64 -6.07 -17.65 1.43
N ALA A 65 -6.48 -17.08 0.29
CA ALA A 65 -6.01 -17.51 -1.02
C ALA A 65 -4.48 -17.41 -1.14
N ARG A 66 -3.87 -16.35 -0.58
CA ARG A 66 -2.41 -16.19 -0.58
C ARG A 66 -1.69 -17.30 0.19
N ARG A 67 -2.22 -17.74 1.34
CA ARG A 67 -1.65 -18.87 2.09
C ARG A 67 -1.76 -20.18 1.33
N ASP A 68 -2.88 -20.40 0.63
CA ASP A 68 -3.08 -21.60 -0.18
C ASP A 68 -2.02 -21.63 -1.32
N VAL A 69 -1.79 -20.50 -2.00
CA VAL A 69 -0.71 -20.34 -3.00
C VAL A 69 0.70 -20.55 -2.42
N GLU A 70 1.00 -19.96 -1.26
CA GLU A 70 2.29 -20.12 -0.57
C GLU A 70 2.55 -21.57 -0.12
N SER A 71 1.49 -22.30 0.21
CA SER A 71 1.55 -23.70 0.64
C SER A 71 1.61 -24.69 -0.55
N GLY A 72 1.58 -24.18 -1.79
CA GLY A 72 1.61 -25.00 -3.01
C GLY A 72 0.41 -25.94 -3.15
N THR A 73 -0.73 -25.59 -2.53
CA THR A 73 -1.99 -26.34 -2.60
C THR A 73 -2.95 -25.66 -3.57
#